data_AF-A0A410RRM3-F1
#
_entry.id   AF-A0A410RRM3-F1
#
_cell.length_a   1.000
_cell.length_b   1.000
_cell.length_c   1.000
_cell.angle_alpha   90.00
_cell.angle_beta   90.00
_cell.angle_gamma   90.00
#
_symmetry.space_group_name_H-M   'P 1'
#
loop_
_entity.id
_entity.type
_entity.pdbx_description
1 polymer ?
#
loop_
_entity_poly.entity_id
_entity_poly.type
_entity_poly.pdbx_seq_one_letter_code
_entity_poly.pdbx_strand_id
1 'polypeptide(L)'
;MGEWGQVTLFRTEELDALGRVIRDICLAEGLVAVPYVRRKRETWDRMQYGTGATSDRWALALGTGLGGWSVVKTAPLELLAEPGASGEHRLGLIARRLGCEALHVSLYDGTAMVIAQAAPTGEVALSGYSMDGAIFHGVEIEEHRLEPRLEGPGIPPSVQEALGHLISDGFDELIEKLAGQHWVDVSLKLIEGDELPSARVYSFMRPALEKRPPLRVKLAVEEHPLGTRYVLDEGVWLTGGSIEAATSALGAAFVEKVARWLEVPVALEPGVPRSLFCVRAPPSEYTQRAGVETELVSLGDDGGSEFLLHASRDLGSAELEECSPHQRRHLVARLTHALVGARTNEHAAYRDFERVFHEPTTHAVGAFAGERLITAWWRLGRSAVAIEGHGVFELPGLCTAMASTPRQLALALVTPGHVNGCSQGYGQKDRSAIVVIDVDTGEVREALRSDGHLTFGFTQLAFAGDVLGVSAERDGVPTIVMLDGESRTELPGDFSEWARSATQPPLGVDSLHSSHEPQRPLCDAAGLEPVAFSTSGARCLARIDARRLFVGKRAGRGE
;
A
#
# COMPACT_ATOMS: atom_id res chain seq x y z
N MET A 1 16.41 -3.32 -13.02
CA MET A 1 16.39 -2.65 -11.72
C MET A 1 16.21 -1.19 -12.03
N GLY A 2 15.15 -0.55 -11.54
CA GLY A 2 14.91 0.86 -11.82
C GLY A 2 15.97 1.75 -11.19
N GLU A 3 16.15 2.94 -11.75
CA GLU A 3 17.08 3.93 -11.24
C GLU A 3 16.50 4.53 -9.97
N TRP A 4 17.05 4.12 -8.82
CA TRP A 4 16.78 4.75 -7.54
C TRP A 4 17.92 5.70 -7.19
N GLY A 5 17.60 6.99 -7.08
CA GLY A 5 18.56 8.05 -6.87
C GLY A 5 18.15 8.94 -5.71
N GLN A 6 19.13 9.41 -4.93
CA GLN A 6 18.88 10.45 -3.94
C GLN A 6 20.05 11.42 -3.87
N VAL A 7 19.80 12.68 -3.52
CA VAL A 7 20.85 13.61 -3.13
C VAL A 7 20.33 14.63 -2.13
N THR A 8 21.14 14.93 -1.12
CA THR A 8 20.91 16.05 -0.21
C THR A 8 21.98 17.11 -0.42
N LEU A 9 21.58 18.38 -0.48
CA LEU A 9 22.43 19.53 -0.76
C LEU A 9 22.19 20.61 0.30
N PHE A 10 23.25 21.24 0.79
CA PHE A 10 23.19 22.40 1.69
C PHE A 10 23.97 23.56 1.08
N ARG A 11 23.41 24.77 1.07
CA ARG A 11 24.05 25.95 0.49
C ARG A 11 25.10 26.55 1.44
N THR A 12 26.19 25.81 1.61
CA THR A 12 27.32 26.16 2.46
C THR A 12 28.59 25.51 1.92
N GLU A 13 29.73 26.15 2.13
CA GLU A 13 31.05 25.58 1.86
C GLU A 13 31.74 25.07 3.15
N GLU A 14 31.12 25.32 4.32
CA GLU A 14 31.67 24.95 5.63
C GLU A 14 31.39 23.49 5.99
N LEU A 15 32.09 22.55 5.33
CA LEU A 15 31.93 21.11 5.58
C LEU A 15 32.14 20.72 7.05
N ASP A 16 33.04 21.40 7.77
CA ASP A 16 33.23 21.15 9.20
C ASP A 16 32.00 21.54 10.03
N ALA A 17 31.34 22.65 9.70
CA ALA A 17 30.13 23.08 10.39
C ALA A 17 28.97 22.13 10.09
N LEU A 18 28.77 21.78 8.82
CA LEU A 18 27.74 20.82 8.38
C LEU A 18 27.93 19.45 9.05
N GLY A 19 29.15 18.92 9.04
CA GLY A 19 29.47 17.66 9.70
C GLY A 19 29.24 17.69 11.22
N ARG A 20 29.56 18.80 11.90
CA ARG A 20 29.24 18.98 13.32
C ARG A 20 27.74 19.00 13.59
N VAL A 21 26.97 19.79 12.82
CA VAL A 21 25.51 19.90 13.00
C VAL A 21 24.81 18.57 12.79
N ILE A 22 25.16 17.83 11.73
CA ILE A 22 24.63 16.48 11.46
C ILE A 22 24.93 15.56 12.65
N ARG A 23 26.19 15.51 13.08
CA ARG A 23 26.60 14.68 14.22
C ARG A 23 25.81 15.01 15.48
N ASP A 24 25.64 16.29 15.79
CA ASP A 24 24.92 16.72 16.99
C ASP A 24 23.44 16.34 16.94
N ILE A 25 22.82 16.30 15.74
CA ILE A 25 21.46 15.79 15.55
C ILE A 25 21.41 14.28 15.76
N CYS A 26 22.33 13.52 15.16
CA CYS A 26 22.39 12.07 15.36
C CYS A 26 22.57 11.71 16.85
N LEU A 27 23.44 12.44 17.56
CA LEU A 27 23.64 12.27 19.00
C LEU A 27 22.39 12.63 19.82
N ALA A 28 21.68 13.70 19.44
CA ALA A 28 20.42 14.09 20.08
C ALA A 28 19.31 13.04 19.86
N GLU A 29 19.36 12.30 18.75
CA GLU A 29 18.50 11.15 18.48
C GLU A 29 18.97 9.85 19.17
N GLY A 30 19.98 9.94 20.04
CA GLY A 30 20.46 8.85 20.87
C GLY A 30 21.39 7.87 20.15
N LEU A 31 21.90 8.23 18.97
CA LEU A 31 22.90 7.43 18.26
C LEU A 31 24.30 7.65 18.84
N VAL A 32 25.19 6.70 18.58
CA VAL A 32 26.62 6.81 18.88
C VAL A 32 27.42 6.75 17.59
N ALA A 33 28.47 7.57 17.51
CA ALA A 33 29.41 7.51 16.39
C ALA A 33 30.20 6.20 16.45
N VAL A 34 30.34 5.54 15.30
CA VAL A 34 31.07 4.28 15.15
C VAL A 34 31.95 4.34 13.91
N PRO A 35 32.99 3.48 13.80
CA PRO A 35 33.72 3.34 12.54
C PRO A 35 32.79 2.93 11.39
N TYR A 36 33.06 3.48 10.21
CA TYR A 36 32.44 3.01 9.00
C TYR A 36 33.09 1.67 8.58
N VAL A 37 32.26 0.67 8.32
CA VAL A 37 32.70 -0.70 8.04
C VAL A 37 32.00 -1.23 6.80
N ARG A 38 32.73 -2.06 6.04
CA ARG A 38 32.19 -2.75 4.87
C ARG A 38 30.97 -3.59 5.25
N ARG A 39 29.94 -3.57 4.41
CA ARG A 39 28.69 -4.32 4.66
C ARG A 39 28.49 -5.39 3.61
N LYS A 40 27.77 -6.45 3.98
CA LYS A 40 27.30 -7.45 3.02
C LYS A 40 25.96 -6.96 2.47
N ARG A 41 25.89 -6.77 1.15
CA ARG A 41 24.66 -6.35 0.47
C ARG A 41 23.56 -7.40 0.66
N GLU A 42 22.40 -6.96 1.12
CA GLU A 42 21.21 -7.80 1.27
C GLU A 42 20.38 -7.78 -0.03
N THR A 43 19.57 -8.83 -0.27
CA THR A 43 18.66 -8.87 -1.43
C THR A 43 17.56 -7.80 -1.33
N TRP A 44 17.21 -7.40 -0.11
CA TRP A 44 16.40 -6.24 0.21
C TRP A 44 17.17 -5.39 1.22
N ASP A 45 17.93 -4.40 0.74
CA ASP A 45 18.82 -3.63 1.61
C ASP A 45 18.04 -2.54 2.33
N ARG A 46 18.00 -2.60 3.66
CA ARG A 46 17.34 -1.58 4.52
C ARG A 46 17.93 -0.19 4.36
N MET A 47 19.17 -0.10 3.90
CA MET A 47 19.81 1.18 3.59
C MET A 47 19.35 1.72 2.24
N GLN A 48 18.77 0.85 1.42
CA GLN A 48 18.02 1.23 0.25
C GLN A 48 16.56 1.48 0.67
N TYR A 49 15.74 0.46 0.87
CA TYR A 49 14.29 0.58 0.99
C TYR A 49 13.76 0.87 2.41
N GLY A 50 14.64 1.10 3.38
CA GLY A 50 14.29 1.35 4.78
C GLY A 50 14.37 2.81 5.18
N THR A 51 13.92 3.11 6.41
CA THR A 51 13.97 4.47 6.98
C THR A 51 15.05 4.57 8.06
N GLY A 52 15.42 5.79 8.45
CA GLY A 52 16.25 6.05 9.63
C GLY A 52 15.60 5.50 10.92
N ALA A 53 14.28 5.48 11.00
CA ALA A 53 13.56 4.92 12.14
C ALA A 53 13.76 3.40 12.27
N THR A 54 13.84 2.68 11.15
CA THR A 54 13.95 1.22 11.14
C THR A 54 15.38 0.70 10.96
N SER A 55 16.32 1.55 10.55
CA SER A 55 17.74 1.20 10.54
C SER A 55 18.44 1.49 11.88
N ASP A 56 19.15 0.48 12.39
CA ASP A 56 20.03 0.62 13.56
C ASP A 56 21.37 1.27 13.22
N ARG A 57 21.70 1.41 11.93
CA ARG A 57 22.98 1.94 11.47
C ARG A 57 22.79 2.96 10.37
N TRP A 58 23.28 4.16 10.59
CA TRP A 58 23.26 5.21 9.58
C TRP A 58 24.67 5.49 9.09
N ALA A 59 24.81 5.74 7.81
CA ALA A 59 26.05 6.22 7.22
C ALA A 59 25.75 7.44 6.35
N LEU A 60 26.66 8.40 6.37
CA LEU A 60 26.56 9.63 5.60
C LEU A 60 27.91 9.93 4.98
N ALA A 61 27.93 10.23 3.68
CA ALA A 61 29.08 10.72 2.96
C ALA A 61 28.88 12.21 2.68
N LEU A 62 29.81 13.03 3.16
CA LEU A 62 29.81 14.49 3.06
C LEU A 62 30.96 14.97 2.19
N GLY A 63 30.73 15.93 1.32
CA GLY A 63 31.82 16.61 0.59
C GLY A 63 31.36 17.83 -0.18
N THR A 64 32.29 18.43 -0.93
CA THR A 64 32.02 19.63 -1.72
C THR A 64 31.22 19.28 -2.96
N GLY A 65 30.15 20.04 -3.20
CA GLY A 65 29.47 20.11 -4.48
C GLY A 65 30.00 21.26 -5.34
N LEU A 66 29.15 21.76 -6.22
CA LEU A 66 29.43 22.87 -7.13
C LEU A 66 28.61 24.11 -6.73
N GLY A 67 29.03 25.30 -7.14
CA GLY A 67 28.22 26.52 -6.98
C GLY A 67 27.92 26.92 -5.52
N GLY A 68 28.82 26.61 -4.58
CA GLY A 68 28.64 26.90 -3.15
C GLY A 68 27.76 25.89 -2.40
N TRP A 69 27.46 24.75 -3.02
CA TRP A 69 26.73 23.65 -2.39
C TRP A 69 27.68 22.63 -1.77
N SER A 70 27.28 22.08 -0.62
CA SER A 70 27.84 20.86 -0.03
C SER A 70 26.87 19.69 -0.26
N VAL A 71 27.42 18.52 -0.56
CA VAL A 71 26.64 17.31 -0.86
C VAL A 71 26.66 16.37 0.33
N VAL A 72 25.49 15.83 0.66
CA VAL A 72 25.34 14.72 1.60
C VAL A 72 24.61 13.58 0.89
N LYS A 73 25.27 12.43 0.81
CA LYS A 73 24.64 11.16 0.47
C LYS A 73 24.49 10.36 1.75
N THR A 74 23.38 9.65 1.87
CA THR A 74 22.95 8.98 3.08
C THR A 74 22.62 7.55 2.78
N ALA A 75 22.80 6.73 3.78
CA ALA A 75 22.34 5.36 3.84
C ALA A 75 21.75 5.22 5.27
N PRO A 76 20.42 5.09 5.46
CA PRO A 76 19.39 4.94 4.43
C PRO A 76 19.22 6.15 3.49
N LEU A 77 18.73 5.92 2.27
CA LEU A 77 18.76 6.89 1.16
C LEU A 77 17.98 8.20 1.39
N GLU A 78 17.06 8.25 2.35
CA GLU A 78 16.20 9.42 2.58
C GLU A 78 16.31 9.96 4.01
N LEU A 79 17.34 9.48 4.73
CA LEU A 79 17.54 9.69 6.16
C LEU A 79 17.34 11.15 6.61
N LEU A 80 17.87 12.10 5.85
CA LEU A 80 17.80 13.52 6.21
C LEU A 80 16.48 14.19 5.79
N ALA A 81 15.75 13.61 4.85
CA ALA A 81 14.46 14.10 4.40
C ALA A 81 13.33 13.70 5.36
N GLU A 82 13.51 12.59 6.06
CA GLU A 82 12.60 12.10 7.10
C GLU A 82 12.42 13.09 8.27
N PRO A 83 11.22 13.12 8.87
CA PRO A 83 11.00 13.65 10.21
C PRO A 83 11.84 12.93 11.26
N GLY A 84 12.45 13.69 12.17
CA GLY A 84 13.09 13.16 13.37
C GLY A 84 12.07 12.76 14.44
N ALA A 85 12.55 12.27 15.58
CA ALA A 85 11.67 11.85 16.70
C ALA A 85 10.78 12.98 17.26
N SER A 86 11.13 14.25 17.05
CA SER A 86 10.30 15.40 17.42
C SER A 86 9.17 15.70 16.43
N GLY A 87 9.13 15.02 15.28
CA GLY A 87 8.24 15.34 14.15
C GLY A 87 8.76 16.46 13.25
N GLU A 88 9.85 17.15 13.60
CA GLU A 88 10.50 18.11 12.70
C GLU A 88 11.40 17.41 11.67
N HIS A 89 11.39 17.86 10.42
CA HIS A 89 12.29 17.35 9.37
C HIS A 89 13.76 17.59 9.72
N ARG A 90 14.59 16.54 9.64
CA ARG A 90 16.04 16.66 9.90
C ARG A 90 16.71 17.67 8.96
N LEU A 91 16.27 17.71 7.70
CA LEU A 91 16.69 18.69 6.70
C LEU A 91 16.49 20.13 7.19
N GLY A 92 15.29 20.44 7.69
CA GLY A 92 14.94 21.76 8.23
C GLY A 92 15.73 22.11 9.50
N LEU A 93 15.94 21.14 10.39
CA LEU A 93 16.77 21.30 11.59
C LEU A 93 18.22 21.67 11.24
N ILE A 94 18.81 20.99 10.26
CA ILE A 94 20.18 21.26 9.82
C ILE A 94 20.26 22.62 9.14
N ALA A 95 19.34 22.90 8.20
CA ALA A 95 19.26 24.17 7.48
C ALA A 95 19.16 25.38 8.43
N ARG A 96 18.29 25.27 9.45
CA ARG A 96 18.12 26.30 10.49
C ARG A 96 19.39 26.53 11.32
N ARG A 97 20.10 25.46 11.71
CA ARG A 97 21.33 25.58 12.50
C ARG A 97 22.50 26.14 11.71
N LEU A 98 22.52 25.92 10.39
CA LEU A 98 23.52 26.48 9.49
C LEU A 98 23.14 27.86 8.93
N GLY A 99 21.88 28.27 9.07
CA GLY A 99 21.37 29.51 8.50
C GLY A 99 21.41 29.50 6.97
N CYS A 100 21.19 28.35 6.33
CA CYS A 100 21.28 28.19 4.88
C CYS A 100 20.07 27.48 4.27
N GLU A 101 19.95 27.57 2.94
CA GLU A 101 18.99 26.77 2.17
C GLU A 101 19.48 25.33 2.05
N ALA A 102 18.55 24.38 2.07
CA ALA A 102 18.86 22.97 1.83
C ALA A 102 17.83 22.33 0.91
N LEU A 103 18.25 21.25 0.26
CA LEU A 103 17.47 20.55 -0.73
C LEU A 103 17.71 19.05 -0.58
N HIS A 104 16.65 18.26 -0.61
CA HIS A 104 16.71 16.81 -0.78
C HIS A 104 15.87 16.42 -1.98
N VAL A 105 16.40 15.54 -2.83
CA VAL A 105 15.71 15.02 -4.01
C VAL A 105 15.83 13.50 -4.02
N SER A 106 14.69 12.83 -4.11
CA SER A 106 14.56 11.38 -4.32
C SER A 106 13.94 11.11 -5.68
N LEU A 107 14.52 10.19 -6.45
CA LEU A 107 14.02 9.68 -7.73
C LEU A 107 13.71 8.19 -7.60
N TYR A 108 12.46 7.80 -7.89
CA TYR A 108 11.93 6.43 -7.82
C TYR A 108 11.74 5.83 -9.20
N ASP A 109 12.55 4.81 -9.51
CA ASP A 109 12.52 4.04 -10.75
C ASP A 109 12.49 4.91 -12.02
N GLY A 110 13.08 6.11 -11.97
CA GLY A 110 13.04 7.10 -13.05
C GLY A 110 11.66 7.72 -13.35
N THR A 111 10.62 7.36 -12.58
CA THR A 111 9.21 7.71 -12.91
C THR A 111 8.54 8.61 -11.89
N ALA A 112 8.94 8.56 -10.62
CA ALA A 112 8.43 9.44 -9.57
C ALA A 112 9.59 10.22 -8.92
N MET A 113 9.32 11.42 -8.44
CA MET A 113 10.32 12.24 -7.75
C MET A 113 9.67 13.04 -6.64
N VAL A 114 10.33 13.05 -5.48
CA VAL A 114 9.99 13.94 -4.37
C VAL A 114 11.14 14.91 -4.14
N ILE A 115 10.77 16.16 -3.94
CA ILE A 115 11.68 17.24 -3.59
C ILE A 115 11.26 17.81 -2.24
N ALA A 116 12.17 17.78 -1.28
CA ALA A 116 12.03 18.48 0.00
C ALA A 116 13.00 19.65 0.05
N GLN A 117 12.48 20.87 0.18
CA GLN A 117 13.27 22.08 0.20
C GLN A 117 13.14 22.79 1.53
N ALA A 118 14.26 23.05 2.20
CA ALA A 118 14.30 23.73 3.48
C ALA A 118 14.81 25.16 3.35
N ALA A 119 14.07 26.10 3.95
CA ALA A 119 14.51 27.48 4.12
C ALA A 119 15.52 27.61 5.27
N PRO A 120 16.29 28.72 5.35
CA PRO A 120 17.15 29.02 6.50
C PRO A 120 16.41 29.12 7.84
N THR A 121 15.08 29.29 7.82
CA THR A 121 14.23 29.23 9.01
C THR A 121 13.96 27.82 9.49
N GLY A 122 14.28 26.80 8.69
CA GLY A 122 14.01 25.38 8.93
C GLY A 122 12.62 24.91 8.51
N GLU A 123 11.80 25.79 7.91
CA GLU A 123 10.56 25.38 7.25
C GLU A 123 10.89 24.53 6.02
N VAL A 124 10.16 23.42 5.86
CA VAL A 124 10.37 22.48 4.75
C VAL A 124 9.12 22.43 3.89
N ALA A 125 9.27 22.74 2.61
CA ALA A 125 8.24 22.60 1.59
C ALA A 125 8.50 21.34 0.76
N LEU A 126 7.45 20.54 0.55
CA LEU A 126 7.51 19.34 -0.30
C LEU A 126 6.92 19.64 -1.68
N SER A 127 7.41 18.94 -2.70
CA SER A 127 6.79 18.90 -4.03
C SER A 127 7.08 17.59 -4.75
N GLY A 128 6.30 17.28 -5.78
CA GLY A 128 6.39 16.02 -6.51
C GLY A 128 5.47 14.94 -5.93
N TYR A 129 5.85 13.68 -6.15
CA TYR A 129 5.13 12.51 -5.68
C TYR A 129 6.07 11.30 -5.53
N SER A 130 5.75 10.43 -4.59
CA SER A 130 6.44 9.15 -4.37
C SER A 130 5.69 8.02 -5.06
N MET A 131 6.19 6.78 -4.93
CA MET A 131 5.47 5.58 -5.38
C MET A 131 4.14 5.38 -4.64
N ASP A 132 4.00 5.96 -3.44
CA ASP A 132 2.78 5.92 -2.63
C ASP A 132 1.84 7.12 -2.90
N GLY A 133 2.21 7.98 -3.85
CA GLY A 133 1.44 9.14 -4.29
C GLY A 133 1.87 10.44 -3.61
N ALA A 134 0.89 11.25 -3.20
CA ALA A 134 1.08 12.60 -2.67
C ALA A 134 1.52 12.61 -1.18
N ILE A 135 2.34 11.64 -0.76
CA ILE A 135 2.77 11.49 0.63
C ILE A 135 4.26 11.15 0.64
N PHE A 136 5.00 11.76 1.55
CA PHE A 136 6.41 11.47 1.75
C PHE A 136 6.72 11.37 3.26
N HIS A 137 7.16 10.18 3.70
CA HIS A 137 7.40 9.85 5.11
C HIS A 137 6.25 10.27 6.06
N GLY A 138 5.01 10.05 5.63
CA GLY A 138 3.81 10.38 6.41
C GLY A 138 3.40 11.86 6.39
N VAL A 139 4.09 12.70 5.61
CA VAL A 139 3.74 14.10 5.39
C VAL A 139 3.04 14.23 4.04
N GLU A 140 1.83 14.81 4.02
CA GLU A 140 1.08 15.04 2.79
C GLU A 140 1.74 16.16 1.96
N ILE A 141 1.81 15.94 0.64
CA ILE A 141 2.23 16.92 -0.34
C ILE A 141 1.00 17.66 -0.83
N GLU A 142 1.04 18.99 -0.78
CA GLU A 142 -0.08 19.82 -1.23
C GLU A 142 -0.39 19.57 -2.71
N GLU A 143 -1.68 19.45 -3.06
CA GLU A 143 -2.13 19.07 -4.40
C GLU A 143 -1.57 19.99 -5.51
N HIS A 144 -1.48 21.29 -5.23
CA HIS A 144 -0.93 22.27 -6.17
C HIS A 144 0.60 22.21 -6.32
N ARG A 145 1.28 21.33 -5.57
CA ARG A 145 2.73 21.07 -5.56
C ARG A 145 3.09 19.65 -6.01
N LEU A 146 2.16 18.90 -6.60
CA LEU A 146 2.43 17.54 -7.12
C LEU A 146 3.38 17.50 -8.32
N GLU A 147 3.58 18.62 -8.99
CA GLU A 147 4.66 18.76 -9.98
C GLU A 147 5.98 19.08 -9.24
N PRO A 148 7.03 18.26 -9.42
CA PRO A 148 8.34 18.51 -8.84
C PRO A 148 8.82 19.92 -9.19
N ARG A 149 9.18 20.70 -8.17
CA ARG A 149 9.65 22.08 -8.37
C ARG A 149 10.75 22.44 -7.40
N LEU A 150 11.64 23.29 -7.88
CA LEU A 150 12.74 23.87 -7.12
C LEU A 150 12.55 25.37 -7.07
N GLU A 151 12.53 25.91 -5.86
CA GLU A 151 12.35 27.34 -5.61
C GLU A 151 13.67 27.95 -5.12
N GLY A 152 13.91 29.23 -5.41
CA GLY A 152 15.04 29.97 -4.83
C GLY A 152 16.17 30.32 -5.82
N PRO A 153 16.98 31.34 -5.49
CA PRO A 153 17.88 31.99 -6.45
C PRO A 153 19.18 31.20 -6.74
N GLY A 154 19.39 30.06 -6.08
CA GLY A 154 20.61 29.25 -6.19
C GLY A 154 20.53 28.07 -7.18
N ILE A 155 19.38 27.86 -7.82
CA ILE A 155 19.12 26.74 -8.72
C ILE A 155 19.31 27.19 -10.18
N PRO A 156 20.18 26.56 -10.97
CA PRO A 156 20.36 26.89 -12.38
C PRO A 156 19.07 26.73 -13.18
N PRO A 157 18.74 27.65 -14.12
CA PRO A 157 17.54 27.53 -14.96
C PRO A 157 17.48 26.22 -15.76
N SER A 158 18.64 25.69 -16.17
CA SER A 158 18.70 24.42 -16.91
C SER A 158 18.15 23.23 -16.13
N VAL A 159 18.29 23.24 -14.79
CA VAL A 159 17.71 22.20 -13.92
C VAL A 159 16.18 22.29 -13.94
N GLN A 160 15.62 23.50 -13.89
CA GLN A 160 14.17 23.70 -13.96
C GLN A 160 13.61 23.32 -15.33
N GLU A 161 14.31 23.67 -16.41
CA GLU A 161 13.95 23.28 -17.78
C GLU A 161 13.97 21.76 -17.94
N ALA A 162 15.01 21.07 -17.45
CA ALA A 162 15.13 19.62 -17.52
C ALA A 162 14.00 18.90 -16.76
N LEU A 163 13.66 19.37 -15.55
CA LEU A 163 12.52 18.85 -14.77
C LEU A 163 11.18 18.98 -15.52
N GLY A 164 11.03 20.00 -16.37
CA GLY A 164 9.84 20.21 -17.21
C GLY A 164 9.73 19.27 -18.41
N HIS A 165 10.79 18.52 -18.74
CA HIS A 165 10.80 17.57 -19.86
C HIS A 165 10.63 16.12 -19.38
N LEU A 166 11.58 15.64 -18.58
CA LEU A 166 11.61 14.30 -18.02
C LEU A 166 12.23 14.36 -16.62
N ILE A 167 11.59 13.69 -15.66
CA ILE A 167 11.99 13.74 -14.24
C ILE A 167 13.40 13.17 -14.02
N SER A 168 13.78 12.10 -14.73
CA SER A 168 15.13 11.53 -14.71
C SER A 168 16.18 12.54 -15.18
N ASP A 169 15.91 13.23 -16.28
CA ASP A 169 16.84 14.19 -16.87
C ASP A 169 17.05 15.39 -15.93
N GLY A 170 15.98 15.82 -15.25
CA GLY A 170 16.06 16.84 -14.21
C GLY A 170 16.92 16.41 -13.01
N PHE A 171 16.86 15.15 -12.60
CA PHE A 171 17.73 14.61 -11.54
C PHE A 171 19.20 14.59 -11.97
N ASP A 172 19.48 14.11 -13.19
CA ASP A 172 20.83 14.03 -13.73
C ASP A 172 21.46 15.42 -13.91
N GLU A 173 20.70 16.36 -14.46
CA GLU A 173 21.12 17.76 -14.62
C GLU A 173 21.37 18.40 -13.24
N LEU A 174 20.53 18.14 -12.25
CA LEU A 174 20.75 18.61 -10.88
C LEU A 174 22.05 18.07 -10.29
N ILE A 175 22.30 16.75 -10.43
CA ILE A 175 23.55 16.15 -9.98
C ILE A 175 24.72 16.79 -10.72
N GLU A 176 24.66 16.96 -12.04
CA GLU A 176 25.73 17.56 -12.83
C GLU A 176 26.06 18.98 -12.36
N LYS A 177 25.05 19.81 -12.14
CA LYS A 177 25.24 21.25 -11.88
C LYS A 177 25.48 21.59 -10.41
N LEU A 178 24.95 20.81 -9.47
CA LEU A 178 25.00 21.15 -8.04
C LEU A 178 25.89 20.22 -7.22
N ALA A 179 25.98 18.93 -7.56
CA ALA A 179 26.80 17.97 -6.82
C ALA A 179 28.12 17.66 -7.53
N GLY A 180 28.08 17.47 -8.84
CA GLY A 180 29.11 16.86 -9.67
C GLY A 180 28.87 15.37 -9.89
N GLN A 181 29.11 14.89 -11.11
CA GLN A 181 28.85 13.51 -11.57
C GLN A 181 29.50 12.40 -10.72
N HIS A 182 30.60 12.69 -10.03
CA HIS A 182 31.25 11.73 -9.13
C HIS A 182 30.40 11.35 -7.90
N TRP A 183 29.30 12.06 -7.64
CA TRP A 183 28.37 11.78 -6.53
C TRP A 183 27.23 10.80 -6.88
N VAL A 184 27.03 10.43 -8.15
CA VAL A 184 25.94 9.54 -8.59
C VAL A 184 25.96 8.23 -7.79
N ASP A 185 27.08 7.50 -7.85
CA ASP A 185 27.21 6.15 -7.27
C ASP A 185 27.58 6.14 -5.78
N VAL A 186 27.75 7.31 -5.15
CA VAL A 186 28.26 7.38 -3.76
C VAL A 186 27.28 6.72 -2.79
N SER A 187 25.97 6.86 -2.99
CA SER A 187 24.97 6.18 -2.16
C SER A 187 25.13 4.66 -2.20
N LEU A 188 25.33 4.07 -3.39
CA LEU A 188 25.51 2.64 -3.54
C LEU A 188 26.79 2.16 -2.85
N LYS A 189 27.90 2.86 -3.06
CA LYS A 189 29.18 2.58 -2.38
C LYS A 189 29.08 2.73 -0.86
N LEU A 190 28.28 3.71 -0.39
CA LEU A 190 28.01 3.95 1.02
C LEU A 190 27.22 2.81 1.66
N ILE A 191 26.26 2.25 0.91
CA ILE A 191 25.48 1.06 1.31
C ILE A 191 26.39 -0.18 1.37
N GLU A 192 27.20 -0.40 0.33
CA GLU A 192 28.10 -1.55 0.22
C GLU A 192 29.28 -1.47 1.21
N GLY A 193 29.51 -0.30 1.79
CA GLY A 193 30.54 -0.12 2.79
C GLY A 193 31.95 0.04 2.17
N ASP A 194 32.00 0.46 0.91
CA ASP A 194 33.22 0.61 0.13
C ASP A 194 33.96 1.93 0.45
N GLU A 195 35.24 2.02 0.08
CA GLU A 195 36.04 3.23 0.29
C GLU A 195 35.53 4.41 -0.56
N LEU A 196 35.42 5.57 0.09
CA LEU A 196 34.94 6.82 -0.49
C LEU A 196 36.02 7.91 -0.33
N PRO A 197 37.11 7.88 -1.11
CA PRO A 197 38.26 8.76 -0.90
C PRO A 197 37.95 10.25 -1.10
N SER A 198 36.90 10.58 -1.85
CA SER A 198 36.45 11.95 -2.10
C SER A 198 35.47 12.51 -1.06
N ALA A 199 35.08 11.72 -0.05
CA ALA A 199 34.07 12.13 0.91
C ALA A 199 34.50 11.86 2.37
N ARG A 200 34.02 12.72 3.27
CA ARG A 200 34.08 12.49 4.71
C ARG A 200 32.93 11.59 5.09
N VAL A 201 33.23 10.41 5.59
CA VAL A 201 32.22 9.43 5.97
C VAL A 201 31.98 9.49 7.48
N TYR A 202 30.73 9.67 7.86
CA TYR A 202 30.25 9.53 9.23
C TYR A 202 29.38 8.29 9.33
N SER A 203 29.58 7.51 10.38
CA SER A 203 28.78 6.32 10.66
C SER A 203 28.27 6.38 12.09
N PHE A 204 27.00 6.03 12.26
CA PHE A 204 26.28 6.09 13.51
C PHE A 204 25.55 4.78 13.75
N MET A 205 25.44 4.38 14.99
CA MET A 205 24.71 3.19 15.40
C MET A 205 23.81 3.51 16.58
N ARG A 206 22.63 2.90 16.63
CA ARG A 206 21.84 2.90 17.86
C ARG A 206 22.58 2.09 18.94
N PRO A 207 22.64 2.57 20.19
CA PRO A 207 23.25 1.81 21.27
C PRO A 207 22.68 0.39 21.33
N ALA A 208 23.54 -0.59 21.57
CA ALA A 208 23.08 -1.95 21.80
C ALA A 208 22.16 -1.96 23.03
N LEU A 209 20.93 -2.41 22.82
CA LEU A 209 19.99 -2.69 23.89
C LEU A 209 19.90 -4.21 24.07
N GLU A 210 19.60 -4.64 25.29
CA GLU A 210 19.40 -6.05 25.58
C GLU A 210 18.18 -6.56 24.80
N LYS A 211 18.39 -7.62 24.01
CA LYS A 211 17.29 -8.31 23.32
C LYS A 211 16.46 -9.12 24.31
N ARG A 212 15.16 -9.22 24.05
CA ARG A 212 14.28 -10.15 24.75
C ARG A 212 14.63 -11.59 24.35
N PRO A 213 14.57 -12.54 25.30
CA PRO A 213 14.57 -13.95 24.95
C PRO A 213 13.45 -14.24 23.93
N PRO A 214 13.67 -15.12 22.93
CA PRO A 214 12.67 -15.39 21.91
C PRO A 214 11.31 -15.80 22.48
N LEU A 215 10.23 -15.27 21.91
CA LEU A 215 8.86 -15.59 22.27
C LEU A 215 8.43 -16.89 21.59
N ARG A 216 8.16 -17.92 22.39
CA ARG A 216 7.61 -19.17 21.87
C ARG A 216 6.11 -19.02 21.53
N VAL A 217 5.75 -19.49 20.34
CA VAL A 217 4.37 -19.56 19.84
C VAL A 217 4.09 -20.97 19.31
N LYS A 218 2.82 -21.36 19.32
CA LYS A 218 2.41 -22.57 18.60
C LYS A 218 2.50 -22.30 17.11
N LEU A 219 2.94 -23.30 16.35
CA LEU A 219 3.02 -23.24 14.89
C LEU A 219 2.26 -24.41 14.31
N ALA A 220 1.29 -24.12 13.45
CA ALA A 220 0.82 -25.06 12.45
C ALA A 220 1.29 -24.60 11.07
N VAL A 221 1.52 -25.56 10.19
CA VAL A 221 1.82 -25.27 8.79
C VAL A 221 0.60 -25.65 7.98
N GLU A 222 0.04 -24.67 7.28
CA GLU A 222 -1.04 -24.89 6.33
C GLU A 222 -0.47 -24.75 4.93
N GLU A 223 -0.61 -25.79 4.11
CA GLU A 223 -0.31 -25.70 2.69
C GLU A 223 -1.40 -24.86 2.02
N HIS A 224 -1.00 -23.73 1.44
CA HIS A 224 -1.88 -22.88 0.67
C HIS A 224 -1.36 -22.72 -0.76
N PRO A 225 -2.24 -22.59 -1.77
CA PRO A 225 -1.83 -22.47 -3.18
C PRO A 225 -1.01 -21.22 -3.53
N LEU A 226 -0.99 -20.21 -2.65
CA LEU A 226 -0.12 -19.02 -2.77
C LEU A 226 1.20 -19.15 -1.99
N GLY A 227 1.50 -20.34 -1.46
CA GLY A 227 2.69 -20.64 -0.67
C GLY A 227 2.38 -21.12 0.75
N THR A 228 3.39 -21.66 1.42
CA THR A 228 3.30 -22.16 2.80
C THR A 228 2.85 -21.08 3.77
N ARG A 229 1.73 -21.31 4.46
CA ARG A 229 1.23 -20.42 5.52
C ARG A 229 1.65 -20.95 6.88
N TYR A 230 2.16 -20.04 7.70
CA TYR A 230 2.39 -20.33 9.11
C TYR A 230 1.21 -19.82 9.91
N VAL A 231 0.61 -20.69 10.70
CA VAL A 231 -0.47 -20.36 11.64
C VAL A 231 0.13 -20.28 13.03
N LEU A 232 0.25 -19.07 13.54
CA LEU A 232 0.78 -18.76 14.85
C LEU A 232 -0.38 -18.73 15.86
N ASP A 233 -0.16 -19.38 17.01
CA ASP A 233 -1.11 -19.44 18.13
C ASP A 233 -2.57 -19.73 17.69
N GLU A 234 -2.71 -20.66 16.74
CA GLU A 234 -3.99 -21.24 16.26
C GLU A 234 -4.93 -20.26 15.52
N GLY A 235 -4.48 -19.04 15.23
CA GLY A 235 -5.37 -18.03 14.64
C GLY A 235 -4.74 -16.82 13.98
N VAL A 236 -3.41 -16.76 13.84
CA VAL A 236 -2.71 -15.69 13.11
C VAL A 236 -1.94 -16.27 11.95
N TRP A 237 -2.34 -15.95 10.72
CA TRP A 237 -1.65 -16.40 9.51
C TRP A 237 -0.56 -15.43 9.13
N LEU A 238 0.59 -16.00 8.84
CA LEU A 238 1.72 -15.32 8.22
C LEU A 238 1.97 -15.94 6.84
N THR A 239 1.86 -15.10 5.80
CA THR A 239 2.09 -15.49 4.41
C THR A 239 3.31 -14.74 3.85
N GLY A 240 3.67 -15.00 2.59
CA GLY A 240 4.71 -14.25 1.89
C GLY A 240 4.27 -12.85 1.42
N GLY A 241 3.03 -12.43 1.73
CA GLY A 241 2.48 -11.14 1.30
C GLY A 241 1.62 -10.42 2.34
N SER A 242 1.17 -11.11 3.40
CA SER A 242 0.29 -10.54 4.44
C SER A 242 0.46 -11.19 5.82
N ILE A 243 0.01 -10.46 6.86
CA ILE A 243 -0.26 -10.99 8.20
C ILE A 243 -1.71 -10.71 8.58
N GLU A 244 -2.43 -11.74 9.02
CA GLU A 244 -3.89 -11.69 9.23
C GLU A 244 -4.30 -12.52 10.46
N ALA A 245 -5.43 -12.19 11.07
CA ALA A 245 -5.98 -12.93 12.21
C ALA A 245 -7.39 -13.48 11.92
N ALA A 246 -7.74 -14.61 12.53
CA ALA A 246 -9.00 -15.33 12.26
C ALA A 246 -10.21 -14.54 12.73
N THR A 247 -10.02 -13.82 13.82
CA THR A 247 -10.99 -12.90 14.41
C THR A 247 -10.21 -11.74 15.01
N SER A 248 -10.89 -10.61 15.20
CA SER A 248 -10.36 -9.47 15.94
C SER A 248 -9.91 -9.84 17.36
N ALA A 249 -10.61 -10.78 18.01
CA ALA A 249 -10.26 -11.26 19.35
C ALA A 249 -8.94 -12.04 19.36
N LEU A 250 -8.72 -12.93 18.38
CA LEU A 250 -7.46 -13.68 18.23
C LEU A 250 -6.31 -12.76 17.83
N GLY A 251 -6.57 -11.80 16.94
CA GLY A 251 -5.60 -10.77 16.56
C GLY A 251 -5.18 -9.91 17.76
N ALA A 252 -6.15 -9.42 18.53
CA ALA A 252 -5.89 -8.65 19.75
C ALA A 252 -5.11 -9.47 20.80
N ALA A 253 -5.46 -10.75 21.00
CA ALA A 253 -4.74 -11.63 21.93
C ALA A 253 -3.27 -11.84 21.50
N PHE A 254 -3.02 -12.01 20.20
CA PHE A 254 -1.67 -12.13 19.66
C PHE A 254 -0.86 -10.84 19.83
N VAL A 255 -1.47 -9.69 19.51
CA VAL A 255 -0.85 -8.36 19.71
C VAL A 255 -0.53 -8.14 21.19
N GLU A 256 -1.44 -8.48 22.10
CA GLU A 256 -1.19 -8.36 23.53
C GLU A 256 -0.03 -9.25 23.99
N LYS A 257 0.03 -10.49 23.49
CA LYS A 257 1.13 -11.43 23.77
C LYS A 257 2.48 -10.86 23.30
N VAL A 258 2.55 -10.32 22.08
CA VAL A 258 3.76 -9.71 21.52
C VAL A 258 4.13 -8.43 22.27
N ALA A 259 3.15 -7.57 22.58
CA ALA A 259 3.36 -6.33 23.33
C ALA A 259 3.89 -6.60 24.74
N ARG A 260 3.34 -7.62 25.42
CA ARG A 260 3.82 -8.05 26.74
C ARG A 260 5.24 -8.62 26.68
N TRP A 261 5.55 -9.43 25.66
CA TRP A 261 6.89 -9.95 25.43
C TRP A 261 7.92 -8.84 25.24
N LEU A 262 7.57 -7.80 24.47
CA LEU A 262 8.44 -6.66 24.17
C LEU A 262 8.41 -5.57 25.24
N GLU A 263 7.59 -5.72 26.29
CA GLU A 263 7.30 -4.71 27.30
C GLU A 263 6.86 -3.35 26.72
N VAL A 264 6.04 -3.40 25.67
CA VAL A 264 5.45 -2.23 25.03
C VAL A 264 4.00 -2.08 25.52
N PRO A 265 3.61 -0.92 26.08
CA PRO A 265 2.21 -0.66 26.36
C PRO A 265 1.42 -0.56 25.06
N VAL A 266 0.27 -1.23 24.99
CA VAL A 266 -0.61 -1.21 23.82
C VAL A 266 -2.04 -0.93 24.27
N ALA A 267 -2.75 -0.09 23.52
CA ALA A 267 -4.18 0.09 23.64
C ALA A 267 -4.85 -0.71 22.51
N LEU A 268 -5.63 -1.72 22.88
CA LEU A 268 -6.30 -2.62 21.92
C LEU A 268 -7.67 -2.06 21.49
N GLU A 269 -7.72 -0.78 21.17
CA GLU A 269 -8.95 -0.16 20.68
C GLU A 269 -9.23 -0.65 19.25
N PRO A 270 -10.44 -1.14 18.95
CA PRO A 270 -10.80 -1.57 17.60
C PRO A 270 -10.66 -0.40 16.61
N GLY A 271 -9.74 -0.52 15.65
CA GLY A 271 -9.57 0.41 14.53
C GLY A 271 -10.02 -0.20 13.20
N VAL A 272 -9.96 0.58 12.12
CA VAL A 272 -10.10 0.02 10.77
C VAL A 272 -8.82 -0.77 10.48
N PRO A 273 -8.88 -2.11 10.30
CA PRO A 273 -7.70 -2.90 10.01
C PRO A 273 -7.11 -2.47 8.65
N ARG A 274 -5.79 -2.32 8.59
CA ARG A 274 -5.08 -2.12 7.32
C ARG A 274 -4.35 -3.40 6.97
N SER A 275 -4.51 -3.86 5.73
CA SER A 275 -3.65 -4.94 5.22
C SER A 275 -2.21 -4.47 5.33
N LEU A 276 -1.37 -5.27 6.00
CA LEU A 276 0.06 -5.05 6.04
C LEU A 276 0.71 -5.96 5.01
N PHE A 277 1.40 -5.36 4.06
CA PHE A 277 2.34 -6.09 3.23
C PHE A 277 3.38 -6.77 4.13
N CYS A 278 3.65 -8.04 3.85
CA CYS A 278 4.60 -8.85 4.59
C CYS A 278 5.61 -9.46 3.61
N VAL A 279 6.90 -9.32 3.90
CA VAL A 279 7.97 -9.98 3.15
C VAL A 279 8.63 -11.02 4.05
N ARG A 280 8.80 -12.23 3.52
CA ARG A 280 9.57 -13.31 4.14
C ARG A 280 10.82 -13.57 3.34
N ALA A 281 11.98 -13.49 3.97
CA ALA A 281 13.27 -13.67 3.32
C ALA A 281 14.24 -14.48 4.20
N PRO A 282 15.23 -15.17 3.63
CA PRO A 282 16.32 -15.74 4.43
C PRO A 282 17.12 -14.61 5.09
N PRO A 283 17.47 -14.72 6.39
CA PRO A 283 18.27 -13.70 7.06
C PRO A 283 19.72 -13.68 6.56
N SER A 284 20.31 -12.50 6.53
CA SER A 284 21.68 -12.24 6.02
C SER A 284 22.77 -12.83 6.91
N GLU A 285 22.55 -12.79 8.22
CA GLU A 285 23.42 -13.33 9.27
C GLU A 285 22.58 -14.13 10.27
N TYR A 286 22.81 -15.44 10.35
CA TYR A 286 22.24 -16.28 11.40
C TYR A 286 23.08 -17.53 11.63
N THR A 287 22.98 -18.08 12.84
CA THR A 287 23.53 -19.39 13.14
C THR A 287 22.48 -20.45 12.83
N GLN A 288 22.78 -21.34 11.88
CA GLN A 288 21.90 -22.48 11.58
C GLN A 288 21.72 -23.36 12.82
N ARG A 289 20.47 -23.67 13.13
CA ARG A 289 20.09 -24.64 14.16
C ARG A 289 19.47 -25.84 13.44
N ALA A 290 19.93 -27.05 13.76
CA ALA A 290 19.42 -28.26 13.13
C ALA A 290 17.91 -28.40 13.41
N GLY A 291 17.12 -28.65 12.35
CA GLY A 291 15.66 -28.79 12.44
C GLY A 291 14.90 -27.48 12.69
N VAL A 292 15.56 -26.32 12.52
CA VAL A 292 14.93 -25.00 12.66
C VAL A 292 15.17 -24.19 11.39
N GLU A 293 14.09 -23.82 10.71
CA GLU A 293 14.13 -22.87 9.62
C GLU A 293 14.05 -21.45 10.20
N THR A 294 14.95 -20.56 9.78
CA THR A 294 14.92 -19.16 10.22
C THR A 294 14.62 -18.25 9.05
N GLU A 295 13.64 -17.38 9.23
CA GLU A 295 13.21 -16.41 8.24
C GLU A 295 13.18 -15.02 8.88
N LEU A 296 13.59 -14.00 8.11
CA LEU A 296 13.31 -12.61 8.40
C LEU A 296 11.89 -12.30 7.92
N VAL A 297 11.07 -11.76 8.82
CA VAL A 297 9.72 -11.28 8.53
C VAL A 297 9.72 -9.76 8.63
N SER A 298 9.38 -9.07 7.54
CA SER A 298 9.26 -7.61 7.48
C SER A 298 7.80 -7.21 7.25
N LEU A 299 7.29 -6.26 8.03
CA LEU A 299 5.89 -5.82 8.00
C LEU A 299 5.76 -4.33 7.64
N GLY A 300 5.06 -4.04 6.54
CA GLY A 300 4.69 -2.69 6.06
C GLY A 300 5.41 -2.25 4.77
N ASP A 301 4.79 -1.30 4.06
CA ASP A 301 5.22 -0.82 2.73
C ASP A 301 6.48 0.10 2.79
N ASP A 302 6.64 0.85 3.89
CA ASP A 302 7.73 1.82 4.10
C ASP A 302 8.74 1.34 5.13
N GLY A 303 9.75 0.57 4.70
CA GLY A 303 10.88 0.20 5.54
C GLY A 303 10.49 -0.56 6.81
N GLY A 304 9.59 -1.55 6.69
CA GLY A 304 8.83 -2.24 7.73
C GLY A 304 9.48 -2.62 9.07
N SER A 305 8.64 -3.01 10.03
CA SER A 305 9.09 -3.58 11.32
C SER A 305 9.44 -5.05 11.16
N GLU A 306 10.53 -5.49 11.76
CA GLU A 306 11.06 -6.82 11.51
C GLU A 306 11.25 -7.68 12.75
N PHE A 307 11.05 -8.97 12.56
CA PHE A 307 11.42 -10.00 13.52
C PHE A 307 11.93 -11.25 12.79
N LEU A 308 12.76 -12.02 13.47
CA LEU A 308 13.15 -13.35 13.01
C LEU A 308 12.11 -14.36 13.49
N LEU A 309 11.69 -15.23 12.58
CA LEU A 309 10.85 -16.37 12.87
C LEU A 309 11.68 -17.64 12.78
N HIS A 310 11.86 -18.31 13.90
CA HIS A 310 12.52 -19.62 14.00
C HIS A 310 11.46 -20.72 14.03
N ALA A 311 11.16 -21.31 12.88
CA ALA A 311 10.14 -22.34 12.73
C ALA A 311 10.73 -23.74 12.92
N SER A 312 10.18 -24.48 13.89
CA SER A 312 10.43 -25.91 14.09
C SER A 312 9.19 -26.69 13.68
N ARG A 313 9.06 -26.98 12.39
CA ARG A 313 7.85 -27.59 11.80
C ARG A 313 7.51 -28.94 12.43
N ASP A 314 8.51 -29.79 12.62
CA ASP A 314 8.35 -31.12 13.24
C ASP A 314 7.86 -31.07 14.69
N LEU A 315 8.11 -29.96 15.38
CA LEU A 315 7.72 -29.75 16.77
C LEU A 315 6.42 -28.95 16.92
N GLY A 316 5.83 -28.47 15.82
CA GLY A 316 4.64 -27.62 15.84
C GLY A 316 4.84 -26.33 16.65
N SER A 317 6.06 -25.78 16.65
CA SER A 317 6.40 -24.57 17.41
C SER A 317 7.22 -23.60 16.58
N ALA A 318 7.09 -22.31 16.88
CA ALA A 318 8.00 -21.29 16.39
C ALA A 318 8.47 -20.39 17.54
N GLU A 319 9.61 -19.73 17.33
CA GLU A 319 10.11 -18.69 18.22
C GLU A 319 10.23 -17.39 17.44
N LEU A 320 9.65 -16.31 17.98
CA LEU A 320 9.81 -14.96 17.46
C LEU A 320 10.99 -14.32 18.19
N GLU A 321 12.02 -13.89 17.47
CA GLU A 321 13.14 -13.11 17.99
C GLU A 321 13.08 -11.71 17.42
N GLU A 322 13.22 -10.68 18.25
CA GLU A 322 13.27 -9.31 17.75
C GLU A 322 14.55 -9.07 16.93
N CYS A 323 14.42 -8.43 15.77
CA CYS A 323 15.57 -8.01 14.98
C CYS A 323 16.32 -6.87 15.69
N SER A 324 15.58 -5.85 16.10
CA SER A 324 16.10 -4.68 16.81
C SER A 324 15.21 -4.29 18.00
N PRO A 325 15.76 -4.16 19.22
CA PRO A 325 15.05 -3.59 20.36
C PRO A 325 14.50 -2.17 20.13
N HIS A 326 15.06 -1.41 19.18
CA HIS A 326 14.61 -0.06 18.86
C HIS A 326 13.31 -0.03 18.07
N GLN A 327 12.95 -1.15 17.43
CA GLN A 327 11.72 -1.27 16.65
C GLN A 327 10.51 -1.76 17.48
N ARG A 328 10.68 -2.17 18.75
CA ARG A 328 9.62 -2.80 19.58
C ARG A 328 8.27 -2.07 19.50
N ARG A 329 8.27 -0.75 19.72
CA ARG A 329 7.05 0.06 19.68
C ARG A 329 6.43 0.12 18.29
N HIS A 330 7.27 0.27 17.26
CA HIS A 330 6.81 0.33 15.88
C HIS A 330 6.21 -1.01 15.43
N LEU A 331 6.87 -2.13 15.78
CA LEU A 331 6.37 -3.48 15.51
C LEU A 331 5.01 -3.71 16.16
N VAL A 332 4.86 -3.40 17.45
CA VAL A 332 3.58 -3.55 18.15
C VAL A 332 2.51 -2.65 17.55
N ALA A 333 2.83 -1.39 17.19
CA ALA A 333 1.89 -0.49 16.54
C ALA A 333 1.43 -1.03 15.18
N ARG A 334 2.35 -1.52 14.33
CA ARG A 334 2.01 -2.14 13.04
C ARG A 334 1.10 -3.35 13.24
N LEU A 335 1.48 -4.28 14.11
CA LEU A 335 0.66 -5.46 14.43
C LEU A 335 -0.72 -5.07 14.96
N THR A 336 -0.80 -4.03 15.81
CA THR A 336 -2.08 -3.48 16.29
C THR A 336 -2.95 -3.03 15.11
N HIS A 337 -2.42 -2.24 14.18
CA HIS A 337 -3.16 -1.78 13.02
C HIS A 337 -3.62 -2.90 12.07
N ALA A 338 -2.88 -3.99 11.96
CA ALA A 338 -3.29 -5.12 11.12
C ALA A 338 -4.32 -6.03 11.80
N LEU A 339 -4.12 -6.31 13.10
CA LEU A 339 -4.78 -7.43 13.76
C LEU A 339 -5.89 -6.98 14.72
N VAL A 340 -5.84 -5.75 15.23
CA VAL A 340 -6.83 -5.19 16.16
C VAL A 340 -7.92 -4.46 15.38
N GLY A 341 -8.97 -5.20 15.05
CA GLY A 341 -10.05 -4.75 14.17
C GLY A 341 -10.26 -5.66 12.95
N ALA A 342 -9.40 -6.67 12.76
CA ALA A 342 -9.53 -7.66 11.70
C ALA A 342 -10.93 -8.30 11.70
N ARG A 343 -11.64 -8.15 10.58
CA ARG A 343 -12.86 -8.94 10.33
C ARG A 343 -12.46 -10.41 10.23
N THR A 344 -13.42 -11.30 10.51
CA THR A 344 -13.25 -12.75 10.34
C THR A 344 -12.50 -13.03 9.04
N ASN A 345 -11.32 -13.65 9.11
CA ASN A 345 -10.51 -13.88 7.91
C ASN A 345 -11.34 -14.74 6.94
N GLU A 346 -11.49 -14.26 5.69
CA GLU A 346 -12.12 -15.02 4.61
C GLU A 346 -11.58 -16.46 4.60
N HIS A 347 -10.26 -16.66 4.58
CA HIS A 347 -9.64 -17.98 4.59
C HIS A 347 -9.97 -18.85 5.82
N ALA A 348 -10.21 -18.25 6.99
CA ALA A 348 -10.62 -18.99 8.19
C ALA A 348 -12.09 -19.42 8.12
N ALA A 349 -12.95 -18.56 7.57
CA ALA A 349 -14.34 -18.88 7.28
C ALA A 349 -14.48 -20.01 6.24
N TYR A 350 -13.45 -20.21 5.41
CA TYR A 350 -13.44 -21.19 4.33
C TYR A 350 -12.57 -22.45 4.59
N ARG A 351 -12.09 -22.65 5.82
CA ARG A 351 -11.20 -23.75 6.22
C ARG A 351 -11.78 -25.15 5.97
N ASP A 352 -13.10 -25.31 6.10
CA ASP A 352 -13.79 -26.59 5.94
C ASP A 352 -14.27 -26.86 4.51
N PHE A 353 -13.91 -26.00 3.55
CA PHE A 353 -14.28 -26.14 2.14
C PHE A 353 -13.16 -26.85 1.37
N GLU A 354 -13.49 -27.97 0.74
CA GLU A 354 -12.53 -28.75 -0.06
C GLU A 354 -12.22 -28.01 -1.37
N ARG A 355 -11.00 -27.45 -1.50
CA ARG A 355 -10.57 -26.71 -2.69
C ARG A 355 -10.19 -27.69 -3.81
N VAL A 356 -10.79 -27.52 -4.98
CA VAL A 356 -10.67 -28.48 -6.11
C VAL A 356 -9.64 -28.04 -7.17
N PHE A 357 -8.80 -27.00 -6.96
CA PHE A 357 -7.73 -26.57 -7.89
C PHE A 357 -6.48 -25.94 -7.22
N HIS A 358 -5.30 -26.15 -7.84
CA HIS A 358 -3.95 -25.81 -7.35
C HIS A 358 -3.29 -24.53 -7.94
N GLU A 359 -3.98 -23.72 -8.74
CA GLU A 359 -3.37 -22.52 -9.38
C GLU A 359 -3.53 -21.22 -8.56
N PRO A 360 -2.63 -20.23 -8.72
CA PRO A 360 -2.70 -18.91 -8.09
C PRO A 360 -3.53 -17.95 -8.96
N THR A 361 -4.85 -17.87 -8.75
CA THR A 361 -5.64 -16.74 -9.29
C THR A 361 -5.78 -15.64 -8.23
N THR A 362 -5.45 -14.41 -8.62
CA THR A 362 -5.28 -13.21 -7.78
C THR A 362 -6.55 -12.40 -7.53
N HIS A 363 -7.74 -12.87 -7.93
CA HIS A 363 -8.94 -12.03 -7.94
C HIS A 363 -10.13 -12.74 -7.29
N ALA A 364 -10.53 -12.25 -6.12
CA ALA A 364 -11.85 -12.45 -5.55
C ALA A 364 -12.65 -11.16 -5.79
N VAL A 365 -13.92 -11.27 -6.19
CA VAL A 365 -14.82 -10.11 -6.28
C VAL A 365 -15.75 -10.16 -5.06
N GLY A 366 -15.84 -9.04 -4.33
CA GLY A 366 -16.62 -8.91 -3.11
C GLY A 366 -17.62 -7.75 -3.17
N ALA A 367 -18.84 -7.95 -2.65
CA ALA A 367 -19.87 -6.91 -2.53
C ALA A 367 -20.66 -7.09 -1.22
N PHE A 368 -21.41 -6.05 -0.85
CA PHE A 368 -22.34 -6.10 0.27
C PHE A 368 -23.77 -6.01 -0.23
N ALA A 369 -24.65 -6.87 0.26
CA ALA A 369 -26.10 -6.72 0.12
C ALA A 369 -26.68 -6.42 1.50
N GLY A 370 -26.94 -5.13 1.76
CA GLY A 370 -27.32 -4.68 3.09
C GLY A 370 -26.15 -4.88 4.06
N GLU A 371 -26.32 -5.75 5.05
CA GLU A 371 -25.27 -6.07 6.04
C GLU A 371 -24.48 -7.34 5.73
N ARG A 372 -24.86 -8.11 4.70
CA ARG A 372 -24.25 -9.42 4.38
C ARG A 372 -23.07 -9.29 3.42
N LEU A 373 -21.95 -9.93 3.75
CA LEU A 373 -20.82 -10.07 2.84
C LEU A 373 -21.12 -11.13 1.77
N ILE A 374 -20.73 -10.82 0.54
CA ILE A 374 -20.86 -11.71 -0.62
C ILE A 374 -19.51 -11.79 -1.33
N THR A 375 -19.02 -13.00 -1.58
CA THR A 375 -17.76 -13.25 -2.30
C THR A 375 -17.94 -14.28 -3.41
N ALA A 376 -17.32 -14.02 -4.57
CA ALA A 376 -17.27 -14.98 -5.68
C ALA A 376 -15.82 -15.39 -6.00
N TRP A 377 -15.60 -16.70 -6.17
CA TRP A 377 -14.34 -17.26 -6.68
C TRP A 377 -14.53 -18.06 -7.95
N TRP A 378 -13.43 -18.21 -8.69
CA TRP A 378 -13.44 -18.84 -9.99
C TRP A 378 -12.96 -20.30 -9.95
N ARG A 379 -13.58 -21.12 -10.78
CA ARG A 379 -13.21 -22.49 -11.15
C ARG A 379 -13.28 -22.60 -12.67
N LEU A 380 -12.60 -23.56 -13.28
CA LEU A 380 -12.61 -23.82 -14.73
C LEU A 380 -14.05 -23.81 -15.32
N GLY A 381 -14.45 -22.68 -15.91
CA GLY A 381 -15.81 -22.47 -16.45
C GLY A 381 -16.94 -22.38 -15.42
N ARG A 382 -16.66 -22.11 -14.13
CA ARG A 382 -17.66 -21.94 -13.04
C ARG A 382 -17.25 -20.87 -12.03
N SER A 383 -18.21 -20.38 -11.27
CA SER A 383 -17.99 -19.49 -10.12
C SER A 383 -18.65 -20.05 -8.87
N ALA A 384 -17.92 -20.09 -7.76
CA ALA A 384 -18.44 -20.39 -6.44
C ALA A 384 -18.83 -19.08 -5.75
N VAL A 385 -20.08 -18.96 -5.30
CA VAL A 385 -20.61 -17.75 -4.67
C VAL A 385 -20.98 -18.07 -3.23
N ALA A 386 -20.42 -17.32 -2.29
CA ALA A 386 -20.74 -17.39 -0.87
C ALA A 386 -21.52 -16.14 -0.46
N ILE A 387 -22.65 -16.34 0.22
CA ILE A 387 -23.47 -15.28 0.84
C ILE A 387 -23.55 -15.60 2.32
N GLU A 388 -23.21 -14.63 3.17
CA GLU A 388 -23.29 -14.79 4.62
C GLU A 388 -24.70 -15.26 5.06
N GLY A 389 -24.77 -16.41 5.74
CA GLY A 389 -26.03 -17.02 6.18
C GLY A 389 -26.63 -18.08 5.26
N HIS A 390 -26.02 -18.33 4.09
CA HIS A 390 -26.46 -19.35 3.12
C HIS A 390 -25.37 -20.39 2.81
N GLY A 391 -25.78 -21.51 2.20
CA GLY A 391 -24.83 -22.47 1.61
C GLY A 391 -24.15 -21.90 0.36
N VAL A 392 -22.98 -22.43 -0.01
CA VAL A 392 -22.28 -22.00 -1.23
C VAL A 392 -23.00 -22.51 -2.48
N PHE A 393 -23.14 -21.63 -3.46
CA PHE A 393 -23.75 -21.95 -4.75
C PHE A 393 -22.67 -22.02 -5.84
N GLU A 394 -22.75 -22.99 -6.74
CA GLU A 394 -21.94 -23.02 -7.96
C GLU A 394 -22.75 -22.54 -9.16
N LEU A 395 -22.21 -21.56 -9.89
CA LEU A 395 -22.80 -21.04 -11.12
C LEU A 395 -21.90 -21.30 -12.33
N PRO A 396 -22.45 -21.54 -13.53
CA PRO A 396 -21.66 -21.71 -14.74
C PRO A 396 -21.10 -20.37 -15.24
N GLY A 397 -19.83 -20.35 -15.64
CA GLY A 397 -19.13 -19.16 -16.12
C GLY A 397 -18.27 -18.46 -15.05
N LEU A 398 -17.37 -17.59 -15.51
CA LEU A 398 -16.48 -16.74 -14.70
C LEU A 398 -17.20 -15.46 -14.29
N CYS A 399 -17.23 -15.16 -13.00
CA CYS A 399 -17.78 -13.92 -12.49
C CYS A 399 -16.85 -12.74 -12.80
N THR A 400 -17.27 -11.86 -13.71
CA THR A 400 -16.47 -10.71 -14.17
C THR A 400 -16.94 -9.37 -13.60
N ALA A 401 -18.20 -9.27 -13.16
CA ALA A 401 -18.75 -8.09 -12.51
C ALA A 401 -19.85 -8.46 -11.50
N MET A 402 -20.06 -7.60 -10.51
CA MET A 402 -21.05 -7.78 -9.46
C MET A 402 -21.68 -6.44 -9.08
N ALA A 403 -22.99 -6.43 -8.83
CA ALA A 403 -23.71 -5.29 -8.25
C ALA A 403 -24.75 -5.81 -7.25
N SER A 404 -25.12 -5.00 -6.26
CA SER A 404 -26.04 -5.44 -5.21
C SER A 404 -26.99 -4.32 -4.76
N THR A 405 -28.15 -4.76 -4.27
CA THR A 405 -29.06 -4.00 -3.41
C THR A 405 -29.15 -4.72 -2.06
N PRO A 406 -29.86 -4.19 -1.05
CA PRO A 406 -30.08 -4.94 0.19
C PRO A 406 -30.76 -6.30 0.03
N ARG A 407 -31.46 -6.54 -1.09
CA ARG A 407 -32.23 -7.77 -1.33
C ARG A 407 -31.75 -8.59 -2.53
N GLN A 408 -31.00 -8.00 -3.45
CA GLN A 408 -30.61 -8.64 -4.69
C GLN A 408 -29.12 -8.53 -4.94
N LEU A 409 -28.57 -9.57 -5.55
CA LEU A 409 -27.21 -9.64 -6.04
C LEU A 409 -27.24 -9.93 -7.53
N ALA A 410 -26.65 -9.08 -8.37
CA ALA A 410 -26.44 -9.34 -9.78
C ALA A 410 -24.99 -9.73 -10.05
N LEU A 411 -24.79 -10.78 -10.84
CA LEU A 411 -23.50 -11.31 -11.26
C LEU A 411 -23.43 -11.39 -12.78
N ALA A 412 -22.34 -10.91 -13.38
CA ALA A 412 -22.02 -11.17 -14.77
C ALA A 412 -21.13 -12.41 -14.88
N LEU A 413 -21.61 -13.44 -15.58
CA LEU A 413 -20.95 -14.73 -15.73
C LEU A 413 -20.57 -14.96 -17.20
N VAL A 414 -19.27 -15.07 -17.48
CA VAL A 414 -18.74 -15.27 -18.84
C VAL A 414 -18.27 -16.70 -19.02
N THR A 415 -18.68 -17.34 -20.11
CA THR A 415 -18.17 -18.65 -20.53
C THR A 415 -16.93 -18.41 -21.39
N PRO A 416 -15.71 -18.73 -20.90
CA PRO A 416 -14.49 -18.41 -21.62
C PRO A 416 -14.42 -19.14 -22.97
N GLY A 417 -14.04 -18.41 -24.04
CA GLY A 417 -13.83 -19.00 -25.36
C GLY A 417 -12.56 -19.87 -25.44
N HIS A 418 -11.59 -19.66 -24.54
CA HIS A 418 -10.37 -20.45 -24.45
C HIS A 418 -10.03 -20.81 -23.00
N VAL A 419 -9.86 -22.10 -22.75
CA VAL A 419 -9.46 -22.67 -21.46
C VAL A 419 -8.33 -23.65 -21.72
N ASN A 420 -7.17 -23.43 -21.11
CA ASN A 420 -6.11 -24.43 -21.04
C ASN A 420 -5.70 -24.66 -19.58
N GLY A 421 -4.83 -25.65 -19.34
CA GLY A 421 -4.42 -26.05 -17.99
C GLY A 421 -3.52 -25.06 -17.24
N CYS A 422 -3.31 -23.84 -17.75
CA CYS A 422 -2.53 -22.78 -17.11
C CYS A 422 -3.13 -21.36 -17.28
N SER A 423 -4.19 -21.17 -18.10
CA SER A 423 -4.82 -19.86 -18.35
C SER A 423 -6.25 -19.97 -18.87
N GLN A 424 -7.06 -18.96 -18.54
CA GLN A 424 -8.43 -18.80 -19.04
C GLN A 424 -8.57 -17.38 -19.60
N GLY A 425 -8.89 -17.28 -20.88
CA GLY A 425 -9.09 -16.00 -21.57
C GLY A 425 -10.57 -15.79 -21.86
N TYR A 426 -11.06 -14.57 -21.64
CA TYR A 426 -12.41 -14.17 -22.03
C TYR A 426 -12.40 -12.85 -22.79
N GLY A 427 -13.36 -12.66 -23.69
CA GLY A 427 -13.51 -11.47 -24.52
C GLY A 427 -14.93 -10.94 -24.54
N GLN A 428 -15.12 -9.71 -25.06
CA GLN A 428 -16.44 -9.05 -25.12
C GLN A 428 -17.52 -9.90 -25.80
N LYS A 429 -17.13 -10.69 -26.80
CA LYS A 429 -18.02 -11.54 -27.63
C LYS A 429 -18.26 -12.93 -27.06
N ASP A 430 -17.64 -13.27 -25.94
CA ASP A 430 -17.83 -14.58 -25.32
C ASP A 430 -19.22 -14.71 -24.70
N ARG A 431 -19.72 -15.94 -24.66
CA ARG A 431 -21.08 -16.23 -24.18
C ARG A 431 -21.19 -15.83 -22.71
N SER A 432 -22.07 -14.89 -22.43
CA SER A 432 -22.22 -14.26 -21.11
C SER A 432 -23.66 -14.32 -20.64
N ALA A 433 -23.87 -14.39 -19.33
CA ALA A 433 -25.17 -14.34 -18.69
C ALA A 433 -25.12 -13.41 -17.47
N ILE A 434 -26.21 -12.68 -17.23
CA ILE A 434 -26.43 -11.96 -15.99
C ILE A 434 -27.37 -12.80 -15.12
N VAL A 435 -26.91 -13.11 -13.92
CA VAL A 435 -27.66 -13.87 -12.93
C VAL A 435 -28.00 -12.95 -11.77
N VAL A 436 -29.24 -12.99 -11.29
CA VAL A 436 -29.69 -12.29 -10.09
C VAL A 436 -29.99 -13.32 -9.00
N ILE A 437 -29.45 -13.11 -7.81
CA ILE A 437 -29.67 -13.94 -6.62
C ILE A 437 -30.46 -13.11 -5.61
N ASP A 438 -31.54 -13.67 -5.10
CA ASP A 438 -32.20 -13.13 -3.92
C ASP A 438 -31.35 -13.42 -2.69
N VAL A 439 -30.96 -12.36 -1.97
CA VAL A 439 -29.99 -12.44 -0.88
C VAL A 439 -30.59 -13.11 0.36
N ASP A 440 -31.91 -13.05 0.53
CA ASP A 440 -32.63 -13.62 1.67
C ASP A 440 -33.00 -15.08 1.48
N THR A 441 -33.32 -15.50 0.26
CA THR A 441 -33.73 -16.87 -0.04
C THR A 441 -32.63 -17.71 -0.70
N GLY A 442 -31.61 -17.07 -1.28
CA GLY A 442 -30.60 -17.73 -2.11
C GLY A 442 -31.13 -18.17 -3.48
N GLU A 443 -32.34 -17.76 -3.86
CA GLU A 443 -32.93 -18.13 -5.15
C GLU A 443 -32.18 -17.46 -6.30
N VAL A 444 -31.74 -18.28 -7.27
CA VAL A 444 -30.93 -17.85 -8.42
C VAL A 444 -31.82 -17.80 -9.66
N ARG A 445 -31.84 -16.65 -10.36
CA ARG A 445 -32.51 -16.49 -11.66
C ARG A 445 -31.57 -15.91 -12.70
N GLU A 446 -31.63 -16.41 -13.93
CA GLU A 446 -30.97 -15.76 -15.06
C GLU A 446 -31.82 -14.58 -15.54
N ALA A 447 -31.24 -13.39 -15.54
CA ALA A 447 -31.93 -12.15 -15.90
C ALA A 447 -31.63 -11.70 -17.34
N LEU A 448 -30.45 -12.04 -17.87
CA LEU A 448 -30.06 -11.69 -19.24
C LEU A 448 -29.05 -12.70 -19.79
N ARG A 449 -29.06 -12.94 -21.10
CA ARG A 449 -28.08 -13.78 -21.80
C ARG A 449 -27.63 -13.10 -23.08
N SER A 450 -26.33 -13.21 -23.38
CA SER A 450 -25.74 -12.72 -24.62
C SER A 450 -26.20 -13.54 -25.81
N ASP A 451 -26.34 -12.93 -26.97
CA ASP A 451 -26.68 -13.60 -28.22
C ASP A 451 -25.80 -13.08 -29.37
N GLY A 452 -26.14 -13.43 -30.62
CA GLY A 452 -25.35 -13.02 -31.79
C GLY A 452 -25.35 -11.51 -32.04
N HIS A 453 -26.28 -10.78 -31.43
CA HIS A 453 -26.48 -9.34 -31.60
C HIS A 453 -26.20 -8.55 -30.32
N LEU A 454 -26.31 -9.15 -29.14
CA LEU A 454 -26.06 -8.51 -27.85
C LEU A 454 -24.92 -9.20 -27.11
N THR A 455 -23.82 -8.49 -26.90
CA THR A 455 -22.59 -9.01 -26.26
C THR A 455 -22.19 -8.17 -25.05
N PHE A 456 -21.68 -8.81 -24.00
CA PHE A 456 -21.35 -8.15 -22.73
C PHE A 456 -20.34 -8.94 -21.89
N GLY A 457 -19.31 -9.53 -22.53
CA GLY A 457 -18.25 -10.27 -21.82
C GLY A 457 -17.43 -9.39 -20.86
N PHE A 458 -17.15 -8.14 -21.24
CA PHE A 458 -16.67 -7.09 -20.34
C PHE A 458 -17.84 -6.13 -20.09
N THR A 459 -18.48 -6.28 -18.94
CA THR A 459 -19.67 -5.53 -18.59
C THR A 459 -19.53 -4.82 -17.25
N GLN A 460 -20.32 -3.77 -17.10
CA GLN A 460 -20.52 -3.05 -15.85
C GLN A 460 -21.97 -3.24 -15.44
N LEU A 461 -22.19 -3.40 -14.14
CA LEU A 461 -23.50 -3.59 -13.54
C LEU A 461 -23.76 -2.49 -12.52
N ALA A 462 -24.99 -1.98 -12.48
CA ALA A 462 -25.40 -1.01 -11.47
C ALA A 462 -26.91 -1.10 -11.21
N PHE A 463 -27.32 -0.91 -9.96
CA PHE A 463 -28.74 -0.78 -9.61
C PHE A 463 -29.12 0.70 -9.48
N ALA A 464 -30.22 1.08 -10.12
CA ALA A 464 -30.93 2.34 -9.91
C ALA A 464 -32.28 2.04 -9.25
N GLY A 465 -32.31 2.03 -7.92
CA GLY A 465 -33.42 1.45 -7.16
C GLY A 465 -33.49 -0.06 -7.43
N ASP A 466 -34.65 -0.55 -7.90
CA ASP A 466 -34.86 -1.95 -8.26
C ASP A 466 -34.49 -2.27 -9.73
N VAL A 467 -34.09 -1.27 -10.51
CA VAL A 467 -33.72 -1.44 -11.92
C VAL A 467 -32.25 -1.78 -12.05
N LEU A 468 -31.93 -2.94 -12.62
CA LEU A 468 -30.57 -3.37 -12.93
C LEU A 468 -30.16 -2.89 -14.33
N GLY A 469 -29.15 -2.05 -14.40
CA GLY A 469 -28.47 -1.70 -15.65
C GLY A 469 -27.31 -2.62 -15.95
N VAL A 470 -27.15 -2.96 -17.23
CA VAL A 470 -26.05 -3.76 -17.78
C VAL A 470 -25.42 -3.00 -18.95
N SER A 471 -24.11 -2.77 -18.88
CA SER A 471 -23.33 -2.25 -20.02
C SER A 471 -23.14 -3.34 -21.06
N ALA A 472 -23.63 -3.14 -22.28
CA ALA A 472 -23.55 -4.12 -23.35
C ALA A 472 -23.20 -3.45 -24.69
N GLU A 473 -22.96 -4.28 -25.70
CA GLU A 473 -22.84 -3.85 -27.10
C GLU A 473 -23.89 -4.59 -27.93
N ARG A 474 -24.74 -3.82 -28.62
CA ARG A 474 -25.68 -4.33 -29.62
C ARG A 474 -25.13 -4.09 -31.02
N ASP A 475 -24.84 -5.16 -31.76
CA ASP A 475 -24.30 -5.09 -33.13
C ASP A 475 -23.05 -4.18 -33.23
N GLY A 476 -22.23 -4.18 -32.17
CA GLY A 476 -21.03 -3.34 -32.04
C GLY A 476 -21.30 -1.89 -31.58
N VAL A 477 -22.54 -1.55 -31.22
CA VAL A 477 -22.93 -0.23 -30.69
C VAL A 477 -23.11 -0.31 -29.17
N PRO A 478 -22.42 0.53 -28.38
CA PRO A 478 -22.63 0.63 -26.94
C PRO A 478 -24.11 0.85 -26.59
N THR A 479 -24.65 -0.03 -25.75
CA THR A 479 -26.07 -0.09 -25.39
C THR A 479 -26.20 -0.40 -23.90
N ILE A 480 -27.09 0.29 -23.23
CA ILE A 480 -27.46 0.04 -21.85
C ILE A 480 -28.71 -0.84 -21.85
N VAL A 481 -28.62 -2.01 -21.24
CA VAL A 481 -29.78 -2.88 -21.02
C VAL A 481 -30.27 -2.66 -19.59
N MET A 482 -31.50 -2.20 -19.43
CA MET A 482 -32.14 -2.00 -18.14
C MET A 482 -33.16 -3.12 -17.89
N LEU A 483 -33.07 -3.74 -16.72
CA LEU A 483 -33.88 -4.87 -16.29
C LEU A 483 -34.66 -4.47 -15.03
N ASP A 484 -35.99 -4.41 -15.15
CA ASP A 484 -36.92 -4.14 -14.05
C ASP A 484 -37.85 -5.35 -13.89
N GLY A 485 -37.52 -6.23 -12.93
CA GLY A 485 -38.18 -7.52 -12.79
C GLY A 485 -37.98 -8.43 -14.02
N GLU A 486 -39.05 -8.62 -14.80
CA GLU A 486 -39.05 -9.33 -16.09
C GLU A 486 -39.02 -8.37 -17.30
N SER A 487 -39.19 -7.07 -17.06
CA SER A 487 -39.22 -6.06 -18.12
C SER A 487 -37.80 -5.70 -18.55
N ARG A 488 -37.56 -5.69 -19.86
CA ARG A 488 -36.29 -5.33 -20.47
C ARG A 488 -36.46 -4.12 -21.38
N THR A 489 -35.60 -3.12 -21.18
CA THR A 489 -35.52 -1.94 -22.04
C THR A 489 -34.07 -1.70 -22.45
N GLU A 490 -33.86 -1.18 -23.66
CA GLU A 490 -32.53 -0.95 -24.21
C GLU A 490 -32.42 0.47 -24.72
N LEU A 491 -31.33 1.14 -24.37
CA LEU A 491 -31.04 2.50 -24.82
C LEU A 491 -29.59 2.59 -25.33
N PRO A 492 -29.35 3.14 -26.52
CA PRO A 492 -27.99 3.48 -26.93
C PRO A 492 -27.47 4.58 -26.01
N GLY A 493 -26.21 4.48 -25.58
CA GLY A 493 -25.61 5.49 -24.73
C GLY A 493 -24.44 5.00 -23.89
N ASP A 494 -23.84 5.93 -23.16
CA ASP A 494 -22.76 5.65 -22.21
C ASP A 494 -23.36 5.19 -20.87
N PHE A 495 -23.01 3.96 -20.48
CA PHE A 495 -23.43 3.36 -19.21
C PHE A 495 -23.07 4.23 -18.00
N SER A 496 -21.92 4.89 -18.02
CA SER A 496 -21.45 5.76 -16.94
C SER A 496 -22.32 7.01 -16.80
N GLU A 497 -22.85 7.53 -17.91
CA GLU A 497 -23.76 8.69 -17.89
C GLU A 497 -25.15 8.28 -17.40
N TRP A 498 -25.65 7.13 -17.85
CA TRP A 498 -26.92 6.59 -17.37
C TRP A 498 -26.89 6.27 -15.87
N ALA A 499 -25.86 5.56 -15.41
CA ALA A 499 -25.71 5.21 -13.99
C ALA A 499 -25.66 6.47 -13.11
N ARG A 500 -25.00 7.53 -13.59
CA ARG A 500 -24.93 8.84 -12.92
C ARG A 500 -26.28 9.56 -12.88
N SER A 501 -27.05 9.52 -13.97
CA SER A 501 -28.37 10.15 -14.05
C SER A 501 -29.41 9.42 -13.19
N ALA A 502 -29.40 8.09 -13.22
CA ALA A 502 -30.40 7.24 -12.58
C ALA A 502 -30.24 7.13 -11.05
N THR A 503 -29.10 7.57 -10.50
CA THR A 503 -28.79 7.54 -9.05
C THR A 503 -28.93 8.90 -8.36
N GLN A 504 -29.33 9.97 -9.07
CA GLN A 504 -29.58 11.29 -8.46
C GLN A 504 -30.94 11.35 -7.74
N PRO A 505 -31.02 11.90 -6.51
CA PRO A 505 -32.30 12.09 -5.82
C PRO A 505 -33.16 13.19 -6.51
N PRO A 506 -34.50 13.10 -6.48
CA PRO A 506 -35.37 14.09 -7.12
C PRO A 506 -35.19 15.47 -6.47
N LEU A 507 -35.01 16.49 -7.31
CA LEU A 507 -34.88 17.89 -6.88
C LEU A 507 -36.20 18.37 -6.26
N GLY A 508 -36.23 18.45 -4.93
CA GLY A 508 -37.29 19.17 -4.23
C GLY A 508 -37.45 18.83 -2.75
N VAL A 509 -36.52 19.24 -1.89
CA VAL A 509 -36.80 19.80 -0.54
C VAL A 509 -35.64 20.71 -0.16
N ASP A 510 -35.96 21.94 0.24
CA ASP A 510 -35.06 23.03 0.61
C ASP A 510 -34.03 22.69 1.71
N SER A 511 -32.77 23.01 1.44
CA SER A 511 -31.84 23.48 2.49
C SER A 511 -30.85 24.48 1.89
N LEU A 512 -31.17 25.77 2.08
CA LEU A 512 -30.33 26.93 1.87
C LEU A 512 -29.07 26.84 2.75
N HIS A 513 -27.89 26.92 2.10
CA HIS A 513 -26.60 27.49 2.53
C HIS A 513 -25.40 26.67 2.02
N SER A 514 -24.89 27.01 0.84
CA SER A 514 -23.47 27.31 0.56
C SER A 514 -23.22 27.22 -0.95
N SER A 515 -22.73 28.30 -1.54
CA SER A 515 -22.31 28.40 -2.94
C SER A 515 -20.96 27.69 -3.15
N HIS A 516 -20.97 26.36 -3.09
CA HIS A 516 -19.98 25.48 -3.70
C HIS A 516 -20.76 24.50 -4.58
N GLU A 517 -20.36 24.36 -5.85
CA GLU A 517 -20.87 23.29 -6.70
C GLU A 517 -20.73 21.96 -5.95
N PRO A 518 -21.81 21.18 -5.79
CA PRO A 518 -21.73 19.91 -5.09
C PRO A 518 -21.07 18.89 -6.03
N GLN A 519 -19.75 18.80 -6.00
CA GLN A 519 -19.07 17.56 -6.40
C GLN A 519 -19.49 16.46 -5.42
N ARG A 520 -20.24 15.46 -5.90
CA ARG A 520 -20.80 14.34 -5.13
C ARG A 520 -20.76 13.05 -5.99
N PRO A 521 -20.81 11.86 -5.34
CA PRO A 521 -19.75 10.85 -5.21
C PRO A 521 -19.57 9.92 -6.42
N LEU A 522 -18.34 9.48 -6.72
CA LEU A 522 -18.05 8.29 -7.54
C LEU A 522 -17.80 7.08 -6.61
N CYS A 523 -18.85 6.62 -5.94
CA CYS A 523 -18.86 5.38 -5.18
C CYS A 523 -20.15 4.62 -5.50
N ASP A 524 -20.02 3.41 -6.04
CA ASP A 524 -21.13 2.59 -6.53
C ASP A 524 -21.94 1.89 -5.40
N ALA A 525 -21.93 2.44 -4.18
CA ALA A 525 -22.72 1.92 -3.06
C ALA A 525 -23.97 2.77 -2.85
N ALA A 526 -25.07 2.41 -3.51
CA ALA A 526 -26.36 3.07 -3.31
C ALA A 526 -26.85 2.89 -1.85
N GLY A 527 -27.21 4.00 -1.18
CA GLY A 527 -27.85 3.99 0.15
C GLY A 527 -27.01 4.52 1.33
N LEU A 528 -25.79 5.01 1.11
CA LEU A 528 -24.93 5.57 2.18
C LEU A 528 -24.92 7.10 2.16
N GLU A 529 -24.99 7.74 3.33
CA GLU A 529 -24.96 9.20 3.44
C GLU A 529 -23.50 9.69 3.54
N PRO A 530 -22.94 10.38 2.54
CA PRO A 530 -21.52 10.77 2.56
C PRO A 530 -21.23 11.76 3.70
N VAL A 531 -20.14 11.51 4.43
CA VAL A 531 -19.66 12.28 5.59
C VAL A 531 -18.50 13.18 5.21
N ALA A 532 -17.55 12.65 4.41
CA ALA A 532 -16.38 13.38 3.94
C ALA A 532 -15.81 12.77 2.65
N PHE A 533 -15.11 13.58 1.86
CA PHE A 533 -14.41 13.16 0.65
C PHE A 533 -12.93 13.51 0.78
N SER A 534 -12.05 12.73 0.15
CA SER A 534 -10.69 13.23 -0.12
C SER A 534 -10.77 14.38 -1.11
N THR A 535 -9.85 15.36 -1.03
CA THR A 535 -9.84 16.55 -1.90
C THR A 535 -9.81 16.19 -3.40
N SER A 536 -9.14 15.07 -3.73
CA SER A 536 -9.05 14.49 -5.09
C SER A 536 -10.29 13.69 -5.56
N GLY A 537 -11.29 13.49 -4.69
CA GLY A 537 -12.46 12.64 -4.97
C GLY A 537 -12.19 11.14 -5.10
N ALA A 538 -10.94 10.69 -4.87
CA ALA A 538 -10.53 9.30 -5.02
C ALA A 538 -10.98 8.38 -3.87
N ARG A 539 -11.30 8.96 -2.70
CA ARG A 539 -11.83 8.23 -1.54
C ARG A 539 -13.06 8.93 -0.98
N CYS A 540 -14.04 8.14 -0.57
CA CYS A 540 -15.28 8.63 0.05
C CYS A 540 -15.44 7.97 1.41
N LEU A 541 -15.72 8.79 2.44
CA LEU A 541 -16.15 8.36 3.76
C LEU A 541 -17.67 8.54 3.85
N ALA A 542 -18.43 7.47 4.04
CA ALA A 542 -19.89 7.53 4.13
C ALA A 542 -20.42 6.92 5.43
N ARG A 543 -21.49 7.50 5.99
CA ARG A 543 -22.14 7.05 7.22
C ARG A 543 -23.11 5.93 6.89
N ILE A 544 -22.90 4.81 7.57
CA ILE A 544 -23.79 3.64 7.50
C ILE A 544 -24.86 3.76 8.58
N ASP A 545 -24.48 4.17 9.81
CA ASP A 545 -25.36 4.54 10.91
C ASP A 545 -24.63 5.40 11.97
N ALA A 546 -25.23 5.56 13.15
CA ALA A 546 -24.69 6.38 14.25
C ALA A 546 -23.29 5.95 14.78
N ARG A 547 -22.79 4.76 14.44
CA ARG A 547 -21.51 4.22 14.94
C ARG A 547 -20.58 3.65 13.85
N ARG A 548 -21.00 3.62 12.58
CA ARG A 548 -20.27 2.96 11.49
C ARG A 548 -20.02 3.88 10.29
N LEU A 549 -18.81 3.79 9.72
CA LEU A 549 -18.37 4.53 8.53
C LEU A 549 -17.83 3.57 7.46
N PHE A 550 -18.06 3.89 6.19
CA PHE A 550 -17.59 3.20 4.99
C PHE A 550 -16.48 4.02 4.33
N VAL A 551 -15.42 3.37 3.82
CA VAL A 551 -14.38 4.02 3.00
C VAL A 551 -14.33 3.34 1.63
N GLY A 552 -14.76 4.04 0.59
CA GLY A 552 -14.65 3.59 -0.80
C GLY A 552 -13.41 4.16 -1.50
N LYS A 553 -12.87 3.45 -2.50
CA LYS A 553 -11.80 3.92 -3.40
C LYS A 553 -12.32 3.90 -4.85
N ARG A 554 -11.98 4.93 -5.63
CA ARG A 554 -12.30 5.03 -7.06
C ARG A 554 -11.58 3.93 -7.87
N ALA A 555 -12.31 3.21 -8.72
CA ALA A 555 -11.72 2.27 -9.68
C ALA A 555 -10.96 3.01 -10.79
N GLY A 556 -9.78 2.51 -11.17
CA GLY A 556 -8.95 3.10 -12.22
C GLY A 556 -9.64 3.01 -13.58
N ARG A 557 -9.50 4.05 -14.43
CA ARG A 557 -9.94 3.94 -15.84
C ARG A 557 -9.01 2.97 -16.56
N GLY A 558 -9.48 1.75 -16.81
CA GLY A 558 -8.76 0.73 -17.58
C GLY A 558 -8.40 -0.55 -16.82
N GLU A 559 -8.96 -0.77 -15.62
CA GLU A 559 -8.94 -2.07 -14.93
C GLU A 559 -10.26 -2.81 -15.07
#